data_AF-A0A9E5LZW2-F1
#
_entry.id   AF-A0A9E5LZW2-F1
#
_cell.length_a   1.000
_cell.length_b   1.000
_cell.length_c   1.000
_cell.angle_alpha   90.00
_cell.angle_beta   90.00
_cell.angle_gamma   90.00
#
_symmetry.space_group_name_H-M   'P 1'
#
loop_
_entity.id
_entity.type
_entity.pdbx_description
1 polymer ?
#
loop_
_entity_poly.entity_id
_entity_poly.type
_entity_poly.pdbx_seq_one_letter_code
_entity_poly.pdbx_strand_id
1 'polypeptide(L)' 'MSRSFTVLVPARLASTRLPNKPLADIQGLPMVVRV' A
#
# COMPACT_ATOMS: atom_id res chain seq x y z
N MET A 1 22.23 -8.75 18.49
CA MET A 1 21.97 -9.12 17.08
C MET A 1 20.59 -8.63 16.71
N SER A 2 20.45 -7.80 15.68
CA SER A 2 19.14 -7.40 15.16
C SER A 2 18.57 -8.55 14.32
N ARG A 3 17.35 -9.02 14.64
CA ARG A 3 16.65 -10.03 13.86
C ARG A 3 15.99 -9.35 12.66
N SER A 4 16.30 -9.82 11.45
CA SER A 4 15.57 -9.41 10.26
C SER A 4 14.10 -9.81 10.39
N PHE A 5 13.20 -8.84 10.22
CA PHE A 5 11.75 -9.02 10.23
C PHE A 5 11.21 -8.69 8.85
N THR A 6 10.41 -9.59 8.28
CA THR A 6 9.80 -9.40 6.96
C THR A 6 8.31 -9.15 7.12
N VAL A 7 7.83 -8.09 6.47
CA VAL A 7 6.41 -7.72 6.44
C VAL A 7 5.89 -7.86 5.01
N LEU A 8 4.70 -8.41 4.88
CA LEU A 8 3.97 -8.47 3.61
C LEU A 8 2.66 -7.69 3.75
N VAL A 9 2.50 -6.64 2.96
CA VAL A 9 1.26 -5.86 2.89
C VAL A 9 0.51 -6.22 1.62
N PRO A 10 -0.70 -6.80 1.70
CA PRO A 10 -1.49 -7.12 0.51
C PRO A 10 -2.10 -5.85 -0.11
N ALA A 11 -1.83 -5.62 -1.39
CA ALA A 11 -2.34 -4.48 -2.16
C ALA A 11 -3.01 -4.94 -3.46
N ARG A 12 -4.35 -5.03 -3.46
CA ARG A 12 -5.14 -5.40 -4.65
C ARG A 12 -5.50 -4.18 -5.50
N LEU A 13 -5.25 -4.26 -6.81
CA LEU A 13 -5.60 -3.22 -7.78
C LEU A 13 -7.09 -3.16 -8.12
N ALA A 14 -7.76 -4.32 -8.23
CA ALA A 14 -9.16 -4.44 -8.62
C ALA A 14 -10.18 -4.18 -7.48
N SER A 15 -10.04 -3.05 -6.77
CA SER A 15 -11.06 -2.62 -5.80
C SER A 15 -12.28 -2.02 -6.53
N THR A 16 -13.48 -2.38 -6.09
CA THR A 16 -14.75 -1.92 -6.71
C THR A 16 -15.25 -0.59 -6.14
N ARG A 17 -14.99 -0.30 -4.87
CA ARG A 17 -15.42 0.96 -4.22
C ARG A 17 -14.51 2.13 -4.57
N LEU A 18 -13.21 1.89 -4.62
CA LEU A 18 -12.20 2.90 -4.98
C LEU A 18 -11.23 2.28 -5.99
N PRO A 19 -11.45 2.45 -7.30
CA PRO A 19 -10.60 1.91 -8.34
C PRO A 19 -9.14 2.33 -8.14
N ASN A 20 -8.19 1.41 -8.40
CA ASN A 20 -6.75 1.66 -8.25
C ASN A 20 -6.32 2.17 -6.86
N LYS A 21 -7.10 1.86 -5.81
CA LYS A 21 -6.90 2.34 -4.42
C LYS A 21 -5.43 2.37 -3.95
N PRO A 22 -4.59 1.33 -4.13
CA PRO A 22 -3.21 1.37 -3.66
C PRO A 22 -2.36 2.50 -4.28
N LEU A 23 -2.71 2.94 -5.49
CA LEU A 23 -2.02 3.97 -6.25
C LEU A 23 -2.68 5.35 -6.12
N ALA A 24 -3.78 5.47 -5.39
CA ALA A 24 -4.42 6.75 -5.15
C ALA A 24 -3.44 7.71 -4.46
N ASP A 25 -3.34 8.94 -4.97
CA ASP A 25 -2.46 9.95 -4.39
C ASP A 25 -2.96 10.42 -3.01
N ILE A 26 -2.05 10.49 -2.06
CA ILE A 26 -2.26 11.07 -0.74
C ILE A 26 -1.09 12.01 -0.46
N GLN A 27 -1.33 13.30 -0.72
CA GLN A 27 -0.36 14.39 -0.55
C GLN A 27 0.95 14.13 -1.30
N GLY A 28 0.87 13.78 -2.58
CA GLY A 28 2.03 13.59 -3.46
C GLY A 28 2.72 12.23 -3.32
N LEU A 29 2.15 11.28 -2.57
CA LEU A 29 2.63 9.91 -2.45
C LEU A 29 1.47 8.93 -2.62
N PRO A 30 1.69 7.76 -3.26
CA PRO A 30 0.65 6.76 -3.40
C PRO A 30 0.25 6.16 -2.05
N MET A 31 -1.03 5.84 -1.87
CA MET A 31 -1.60 5.30 -0.63
C MET A 31 -0.78 4.16 -0.03
N VAL A 32 -0.28 3.24 -0.85
CA VAL A 32 0.47 2.05 -0.41
C VAL A 32 1.77 2.39 0.36
N VAL A 33 2.33 3.58 0.18
CA VAL A 33 3.54 4.03 0.91
C VAL A 33 3.22 4.41 2.36
N ARG A 34 1.95 4.67 2.68
CA ARG A 34 1.50 5.13 4.00
C ARG A 34 0.94 4.01 4.89
N VAL A 35 1.04 2.75 4.48
CA VAL A 35 0.41 1.57 5.14
C VAL A 35 1.43 0.57 5.62
#